data_AF-A0A3B8Q2D3-F1
#
_entry.id   AF-A0A3B8Q2D3-F1
#
_cell.length_a   1.000
_cell.length_b   1.000
_cell.length_c   1.000
_cell.angle_alpha   90.00
_cell.angle_beta   90.00
_cell.angle_gamma   90.00
#
_symmetry.space_group_name_H-M   'P 1'
#
loop_
_entity.id
_entity.type
_entity.pdbx_description
1 polymer ?
#
loop_
_entity_poly.entity_id
_entity_poly.type
_entity_poly.pdbx_seq_one_letter_code
_entity_poly.pdbx_strand_id
1 'polypeptide(L)'
;MVAPIVTGTGGLEVGGWNGNGGRGDGRARIDALDRSGLSLAINPGAAGSVGGVMMVFPSPAPRLDIVAAAGRAIAVDSGPVSLTLPFGTSPNQTIQVRARDFGQVVPIRVVLTPDNGSAATFDAQIDNTSANPAEVTVPVVFPLNILTHVQVWTR
;
A
#
# COMPACT_ATOMS: atom_id res chain seq x y z
N MET A 1 -18.31 13.06 9.61
CA MET A 1 -18.64 11.87 8.80
C MET A 1 -19.56 10.98 9.61
N VAL A 2 -20.69 10.54 9.05
CA VAL A 2 -21.59 9.58 9.70
C VAL A 2 -21.03 8.18 9.41
N ALA A 3 -20.82 7.37 10.46
CA ALA A 3 -20.36 6.00 10.27
C ALA A 3 -21.41 5.19 9.48
N PRO A 4 -21.02 4.33 8.53
CA PRO A 4 -21.95 3.41 7.90
C PRO A 4 -22.60 2.53 8.96
N ILE A 5 -23.93 2.54 9.01
CA ILE A 5 -24.75 1.71 9.90
C ILE A 5 -25.25 0.49 9.11
N VAL A 6 -25.09 -0.70 9.69
CA VAL A 6 -25.77 -1.90 9.19
C VAL A 6 -27.07 -2.04 9.94
N THR A 7 -28.19 -1.97 9.20
CA THR A 7 -29.54 -2.13 9.75
C THR A 7 -30.20 -3.34 9.11
N GLY A 8 -30.96 -4.10 9.90
CA GLY A 8 -31.68 -5.25 9.41
C GLY A 8 -32.28 -6.07 10.52
N THR A 9 -33.46 -6.62 10.26
CA THR A 9 -34.15 -7.61 11.09
C THR A 9 -34.34 -8.88 10.27
N GLY A 10 -34.42 -10.04 10.93
CA GLY A 10 -34.67 -11.33 10.27
C GLY A 10 -33.61 -12.38 10.57
N GLY A 11 -33.66 -13.48 9.82
CA GLY A 11 -32.77 -14.63 9.99
C GLY A 11 -31.79 -14.78 8.83
N LEU A 12 -30.52 -15.05 9.14
CA LEU A 12 -29.51 -15.50 8.20
C LEU A 12 -29.23 -16.98 8.47
N GLU A 13 -29.68 -17.84 7.57
CA GLU A 13 -29.44 -19.28 7.62
C GLU A 13 -28.06 -19.59 7.03
N VAL A 14 -27.18 -20.12 7.86
CA VAL A 14 -25.79 -20.48 7.56
C VAL A 14 -25.58 -21.99 7.71
N GLY A 15 -26.58 -22.71 8.24
CA GLY A 15 -26.60 -24.15 8.33
C GLY A 15 -26.69 -24.84 6.96
N GLY A 16 -26.16 -26.06 6.88
CA GLY A 16 -26.35 -26.92 5.72
C GLY A 16 -27.81 -27.32 5.52
N TRP A 17 -28.22 -27.52 4.26
CA TRP A 17 -29.57 -27.94 3.89
C TRP A 17 -30.01 -29.20 4.69
N ASN A 18 -31.15 -29.12 5.38
CA ASN A 18 -31.81 -30.17 6.20
C ASN A 18 -31.23 -30.48 7.58
N GLY A 19 -30.39 -29.63 8.21
CA GLY A 19 -30.04 -29.78 9.63
C GLY A 19 -29.32 -31.10 9.98
N ASN A 20 -28.84 -31.82 8.97
CA ASN A 20 -28.20 -33.12 9.14
C ASN A 20 -26.72 -32.83 9.38
N GLY A 21 -26.29 -32.88 10.65
CA GLY A 21 -25.00 -32.43 11.19
C GLY A 21 -23.72 -33.12 10.65
N GLY A 22 -23.76 -33.69 9.44
CA GLY A 22 -22.61 -34.30 8.76
C GLY A 22 -21.95 -33.43 7.68
N ARG A 23 -22.50 -32.24 7.36
CA ARG A 23 -21.88 -31.26 6.46
C ARG A 23 -21.74 -29.96 7.26
N GLY A 24 -20.50 -29.59 7.59
CA GLY A 24 -20.21 -28.49 8.51
C GLY A 24 -20.94 -27.18 8.14
N ASP A 25 -21.31 -26.42 9.16
CA ASP A 25 -21.96 -25.13 8.98
C ASP A 25 -21.06 -24.14 8.22
N GLY A 26 -21.68 -23.24 7.45
CA GLY A 26 -20.97 -22.11 6.88
C GLY A 26 -20.53 -21.10 7.95
N ARG A 27 -20.04 -19.94 7.52
CA ARG A 27 -19.74 -18.83 8.43
C ARG A 27 -20.29 -17.52 7.90
N ALA A 28 -21.00 -16.78 8.75
CA ALA A 28 -21.41 -15.41 8.49
C ALA A 28 -20.52 -14.41 9.21
N ARG A 29 -20.02 -13.42 8.48
CA ARG A 29 -19.26 -12.29 9.03
C ARG A 29 -19.95 -10.99 8.69
N ILE A 30 -20.20 -10.17 9.71
CA ILE A 30 -20.76 -8.84 9.57
C ILE A 30 -19.72 -7.85 10.11
N ASP A 31 -19.16 -7.03 9.24
CA ASP A 31 -18.18 -6.01 9.63
C ASP A 31 -18.87 -4.63 9.56
N ALA A 32 -18.98 -3.95 10.71
CA ALA A 32 -19.67 -2.67 10.83
C ALA A 32 -19.07 -1.81 11.95
N LEU A 33 -18.99 -0.49 11.70
CA LEU A 33 -18.56 0.51 12.69
C LEU A 33 -19.67 0.83 13.69
N ASP A 34 -20.91 0.98 13.21
CA ASP A 34 -22.09 1.11 14.05
C ASP A 34 -23.00 -0.12 13.90
N ARG A 35 -23.25 -0.78 15.02
CA ARG A 35 -24.03 -2.04 15.13
C ARG A 35 -25.36 -1.82 15.85
N SER A 36 -25.69 -0.59 16.23
CA SER A 36 -26.89 -0.28 17.01
C SER A 36 -28.18 -0.72 16.32
N GLY A 37 -28.17 -0.81 14.98
CA GLY A 37 -29.28 -1.32 14.17
C GLY A 37 -29.19 -2.79 13.75
N LEU A 38 -28.17 -3.53 14.21
CA LEU A 38 -27.98 -4.94 13.82
C LEU A 38 -28.86 -5.86 14.67
N SER A 39 -29.97 -6.34 14.09
CA SER A 39 -30.94 -7.25 14.73
C SER A 39 -31.16 -8.52 13.89
N LEU A 40 -30.08 -9.02 13.29
CA LEU A 40 -30.09 -10.26 12.51
C LEU A 40 -29.82 -11.47 13.41
N ALA A 41 -30.72 -12.45 13.37
CA ALA A 41 -30.51 -13.76 13.98
C ALA A 41 -29.71 -14.63 13.02
N ILE A 42 -28.52 -15.09 13.44
CA ILE A 42 -27.72 -16.03 12.66
C ILE A 42 -28.04 -17.44 13.15
N ASN A 43 -28.36 -18.35 12.23
CA ASN A 43 -28.67 -19.74 12.54
C ASN A 43 -27.74 -20.68 11.76
N PRO A 44 -26.92 -21.51 12.42
CA PRO A 44 -26.73 -21.59 13.87
C PRO A 44 -25.96 -20.39 14.43
N GLY A 45 -26.30 -19.95 15.65
CA GLY A 45 -25.72 -18.74 16.26
C GLY A 45 -24.20 -18.76 16.40
N ALA A 46 -23.61 -19.96 16.55
CA ALA A 46 -22.16 -20.16 16.61
C ALA A 46 -21.43 -19.89 15.28
N ALA A 47 -22.16 -19.86 14.16
CA ALA A 47 -21.61 -19.57 12.83
C ALA A 47 -21.45 -18.06 12.55
N GLY A 48 -21.93 -17.20 13.45
CA GLY A 48 -21.88 -15.75 13.33
C GLY A 48 -20.67 -15.12 14.00
N SER A 49 -20.06 -14.13 13.35
CA SER A 49 -19.11 -13.23 14.01
C SER A 49 -19.30 -11.79 13.52
N VAL A 50 -19.21 -10.82 14.45
CA VAL A 50 -19.33 -9.40 14.13
C VAL A 50 -17.98 -8.70 14.37
N GLY A 51 -17.30 -8.35 13.29
CA GLY A 51 -16.01 -7.65 13.33
C GLY A 51 -16.19 -6.14 13.40
N GLY A 52 -15.28 -5.46 14.11
CA GLY A 52 -15.31 -4.00 14.27
C GLY A 52 -14.26 -3.28 13.41
N VAL A 53 -13.40 -4.04 12.73
CA VAL A 53 -12.28 -3.51 11.96
C VAL A 53 -12.70 -3.47 10.49
N MET A 54 -13.05 -2.28 10.01
CA MET A 54 -13.19 -2.03 8.59
C MET A 54 -11.89 -1.43 8.08
N MET A 55 -11.08 -2.21 7.34
CA MET A 55 -9.98 -1.64 6.57
C MET A 55 -10.56 -1.04 5.29
N VAL A 56 -10.85 0.26 5.33
CA VAL A 56 -11.14 1.03 4.12
C VAL A 56 -9.82 1.61 3.64
N PHE A 57 -9.38 1.20 2.45
CA PHE A 57 -8.30 1.90 1.77
C PHE A 57 -8.84 3.26 1.31
N PRO A 58 -8.30 4.39 1.80
CA PRO A 58 -8.74 5.69 1.34
C PRO A 58 -8.56 5.81 -0.17
N SER A 59 -9.50 6.48 -0.84
CA SER A 59 -9.39 6.84 -2.25
C SER A 59 -9.34 8.37 -2.36
N PRO A 60 -8.27 8.94 -2.92
CA PRO A 60 -7.07 8.26 -3.41
C PRO A 60 -6.17 7.73 -2.27
N ALA A 61 -5.45 6.64 -2.52
CA ALA A 61 -4.50 6.07 -1.57
C ALA A 61 -3.15 6.80 -1.67
N PRO A 62 -2.53 7.21 -0.56
CA PRO A 62 -1.19 7.79 -0.56
C PRO A 62 -0.19 6.86 -1.23
N ARG A 63 0.68 7.40 -2.10
CA ARG A 63 1.61 6.59 -2.89
C ARG A 63 2.91 7.33 -3.19
N LEU A 64 4.01 6.57 -3.18
CA LEU A 64 5.32 6.98 -3.69
C LEU A 64 5.62 6.32 -5.03
N ASP A 65 6.20 7.08 -5.94
CA ASP A 65 6.61 6.63 -7.27
C ASP A 65 8.02 7.13 -7.61
N ILE A 66 8.81 6.29 -8.28
CA ILE A 66 10.06 6.71 -8.90
C ILE A 66 9.72 7.16 -10.32
N VAL A 67 9.89 8.45 -10.62
CA VAL A 67 9.50 9.04 -11.91
C VAL A 67 10.68 9.34 -12.82
N ALA A 68 11.90 9.36 -12.28
CA ALA A 68 13.13 9.32 -13.06
C ALA A 68 14.28 8.72 -12.25
N ALA A 69 15.21 8.06 -12.93
CA ALA A 69 16.45 7.58 -12.34
C ALA A 69 17.61 7.69 -13.35
N ALA A 70 18.75 8.23 -12.91
CA ALA A 70 19.95 8.40 -13.73
C ALA A 70 19.68 9.09 -15.09
N GLY A 71 18.86 10.15 -15.07
CA GLY A 71 18.49 10.92 -16.27
C GLY A 71 17.44 10.27 -17.19
N ARG A 72 16.97 9.05 -16.87
CA ARG A 72 15.90 8.38 -17.62
C ARG A 72 14.55 8.58 -16.94
N ALA A 73 13.56 9.07 -17.70
CA ALA A 73 12.17 9.14 -17.25
C ALA A 73 11.58 7.72 -17.10
N ILE A 74 10.81 7.52 -16.05
CA ILE A 74 10.15 6.27 -15.69
C ILE A 74 8.66 6.55 -15.63
N ALA A 75 7.88 5.79 -16.40
CA ALA A 75 6.43 5.93 -16.39
C ALA A 75 5.90 5.52 -15.01
N VAL A 76 4.94 6.28 -14.49
CA VAL A 76 4.19 5.85 -13.30
C VAL A 76 3.57 4.49 -13.59
N ASP A 77 3.53 3.60 -12.59
CA ASP A 77 3.05 2.22 -12.75
C ASP A 77 3.92 1.29 -13.60
N SER A 78 5.17 1.66 -13.92
CA SER A 78 6.08 0.79 -14.68
C SER A 78 6.57 -0.45 -13.92
N GLY A 79 6.25 -0.58 -12.63
CA GLY A 79 6.72 -1.66 -11.76
C GLY A 79 8.14 -1.42 -11.20
N PRO A 80 8.87 -2.48 -10.83
CA PRO A 80 10.19 -2.36 -10.22
C PRO A 80 11.19 -1.61 -11.09
N VAL A 81 11.99 -0.74 -10.48
CA VAL A 81 13.04 0.02 -11.16
C VAL A 81 14.39 -0.66 -10.94
N SER A 82 15.05 -1.04 -12.02
CA SER A 82 16.43 -1.50 -12.01
C SER A 82 17.21 -0.85 -13.15
N LEU A 83 18.48 -0.55 -12.90
CA LEU A 83 19.36 0.03 -13.92
C LEU A 83 20.82 -0.38 -13.69
N THR A 84 21.57 -0.43 -14.78
CA THR A 84 23.02 -0.66 -14.78
C THR A 84 23.67 0.57 -15.37
N LEU A 85 24.57 1.21 -14.63
CA LEU A 85 25.36 2.32 -15.18
C LEU A 85 26.52 1.78 -16.02
N PRO A 86 26.65 2.19 -17.29
CA PRO A 86 27.80 1.82 -18.12
C PRO A 86 29.11 2.36 -17.56
N PHE A 87 30.22 1.69 -17.91
CA PHE A 87 31.56 2.20 -17.64
C PHE A 87 31.77 3.62 -18.20
N GLY A 88 32.55 4.44 -17.49
CA GLY A 88 32.82 5.83 -17.87
C GLY A 88 31.72 6.83 -17.52
N THR A 89 30.56 6.36 -17.03
CA THR A 89 29.50 7.24 -16.51
C THR A 89 29.85 7.74 -15.11
N SER A 90 29.42 8.95 -14.76
CA SER A 90 29.50 9.43 -13.38
C SER A 90 28.66 8.52 -12.45
N PRO A 91 29.20 8.03 -11.32
CA PRO A 91 28.42 7.30 -10.33
C PRO A 91 27.46 8.23 -9.56
N ASN A 92 27.76 9.53 -9.51
CA ASN A 92 26.87 10.54 -8.94
C ASN A 92 25.71 10.77 -9.90
N GLN A 93 24.54 10.30 -9.51
CA GLN A 93 23.29 10.37 -10.27
C GLN A 93 22.19 10.96 -9.40
N THR A 94 21.04 11.20 -10.03
CA THR A 94 19.84 11.65 -9.33
C THR A 94 18.70 10.66 -9.53
N ILE A 95 17.85 10.58 -8.51
CA ILE A 95 16.56 9.88 -8.57
C ILE A 95 15.48 10.89 -8.25
N GLN A 96 14.47 10.99 -9.11
CA GLN A 96 13.30 11.83 -8.87
C GLN A 96 12.18 10.95 -8.31
N VAL A 97 11.73 11.30 -7.12
CA VAL A 97 10.66 10.61 -6.41
C VAL A 97 9.45 11.52 -6.34
N ARG A 98 8.28 10.97 -6.64
CA ARG A 98 6.99 11.63 -6.56
C ARG A 98 6.19 11.08 -5.37
N ALA A 99 5.65 11.97 -4.55
CA ALA A 99 4.64 11.66 -3.55
C ALA A 99 3.28 12.18 -4.01
N ARG A 100 2.22 11.41 -3.79
CA ARG A 100 0.85 11.83 -3.99
C ARG A 100 -0.04 11.44 -2.82
N ASP A 101 -1.04 12.27 -2.58
CA ASP A 101 -2.16 12.03 -1.66
C ASP A 101 -1.75 11.80 -0.19
N PHE A 102 -0.56 12.25 0.22
CA PHE A 102 -0.13 12.20 1.62
C PHE A 102 -0.62 13.37 2.47
N GLY A 103 -0.73 14.57 1.87
CA GLY A 103 -1.20 15.78 2.56
C GLY A 103 -0.29 16.27 3.69
N GLN A 104 0.96 15.83 3.73
CA GLN A 104 1.95 16.18 4.76
C GLN A 104 3.36 16.18 4.16
N VAL A 105 4.35 16.65 4.92
CA VAL A 105 5.76 16.43 4.57
C VAL A 105 6.07 14.94 4.74
N VAL A 106 6.44 14.29 3.65
CA VAL A 106 6.67 12.85 3.58
C VAL A 106 8.16 12.57 3.72
N PRO A 107 8.60 11.99 4.84
CA PRO A 107 9.97 11.55 4.96
C PRO A 107 10.16 10.25 4.17
N ILE A 108 11.15 10.23 3.27
CA ILE A 108 11.40 9.09 2.38
C ILE A 108 12.82 8.57 2.53
N ARG A 109 13.00 7.30 2.18
CA ARG A 109 14.29 6.64 2.01
C ARG A 109 14.36 5.98 0.65
N VAL A 110 15.40 6.32 -0.11
CA VAL A 110 15.78 5.64 -1.35
C VAL A 110 16.87 4.63 -1.03
N VAL A 111 16.73 3.40 -1.51
CA VAL A 111 17.71 2.34 -1.33
C VAL A 111 18.14 1.78 -2.67
N LEU A 112 19.46 1.70 -2.83
CA LEU A 112 20.13 1.08 -3.95
C LEU A 112 20.66 -0.28 -3.50
N THR A 113 20.12 -1.34 -4.09
CA THR A 113 20.54 -2.71 -3.82
C THR A 113 21.21 -3.27 -5.07
N PRO A 114 22.55 -3.29 -5.14
CA PRO A 114 23.26 -3.91 -6.24
C PRO A 114 23.18 -5.44 -6.16
N ASP A 115 23.20 -6.10 -7.32
CA ASP A 115 23.29 -7.58 -7.40
C ASP A 115 24.54 -8.13 -6.72
N ASN A 116 25.61 -7.33 -6.66
CA ASN A 116 26.83 -7.64 -5.93
C ASN A 116 27.31 -6.41 -5.15
N GLY A 117 27.51 -6.57 -3.84
CA GLY A 117 28.00 -5.52 -2.96
C GLY A 117 27.00 -5.15 -1.86
N SER A 118 27.34 -4.10 -1.12
CA SER A 118 26.48 -3.58 -0.04
C SER A 118 25.42 -2.62 -0.59
N ALA A 119 24.24 -2.66 0.02
CA ALA A 119 23.19 -1.67 -0.27
C ALA A 119 23.59 -0.28 0.25
N ALA A 120 23.16 0.76 -0.47
CA ALA A 120 23.33 2.16 -0.07
C ALA A 120 21.96 2.82 0.16
N THR A 121 21.87 3.69 1.16
CA THR A 121 20.62 4.35 1.57
C THR A 121 20.77 5.86 1.53
N PHE A 122 19.72 6.55 1.09
CA PHE A 122 19.68 8.00 0.92
C PHE A 122 18.34 8.53 1.43
N ASP A 123 18.39 9.42 2.42
CA ASP A 123 17.19 9.97 3.05
C ASP A 123 16.85 11.35 2.47
N ALA A 124 15.56 11.61 2.29
CA ALA A 124 15.05 12.89 1.82
C ALA A 124 13.66 13.18 2.41
N GLN A 125 13.11 14.35 2.08
CA GLN A 125 11.74 14.72 2.43
C GLN A 125 11.05 15.32 1.21
N ILE A 126 9.77 14.99 1.03
CA ILE A 126 8.91 15.58 -0.01
C ILE A 126 7.83 16.39 0.69
N ASP A 127 7.74 17.69 0.41
CA ASP A 127 6.62 18.49 0.87
C ASP A 127 5.39 18.26 -0.02
N ASN A 128 4.45 17.43 0.43
CA ASN A 128 3.18 17.14 -0.24
C ASN A 128 2.00 17.89 0.42
N THR A 129 2.26 19.00 1.12
CA THR A 129 1.22 19.86 1.72
C THR A 129 0.66 20.90 0.74
N SER A 130 1.52 21.44 -0.13
CA SER A 130 1.20 22.57 -1.01
C SER A 130 1.05 22.19 -2.49
N ALA A 131 1.62 21.05 -2.90
CA ALA A 131 1.51 20.49 -4.24
C ALA A 131 1.14 19.01 -4.16
N ASN A 132 0.18 18.57 -4.99
CA ASN A 132 -0.20 17.16 -5.12
C ASN A 132 -0.45 16.83 -6.60
N PRO A 133 0.41 16.03 -7.26
CA PRO A 133 1.61 15.37 -6.72
C PRO A 133 2.76 16.35 -6.43
N ALA A 134 3.61 16.01 -5.47
CA ALA A 134 4.87 16.71 -5.18
C ALA A 134 6.07 15.82 -5.54
N GLU A 135 7.20 16.42 -5.88
CA GLU A 135 8.40 15.70 -6.30
C GLU A 135 9.66 16.23 -5.61
N VAL A 136 10.63 15.34 -5.39
CA VAL A 136 11.97 15.69 -4.92
C VAL A 136 13.02 14.97 -5.73
N THR A 137 14.16 15.64 -5.93
CA THR A 137 15.36 15.04 -6.52
C THR A 137 16.31 14.61 -5.40
N VAL A 138 16.63 13.33 -5.33
CA VAL A 138 17.55 12.73 -4.37
C VAL A 138 18.89 12.48 -5.06
N PRO A 139 19.99 13.13 -4.63
CA PRO A 139 21.32 12.80 -5.12
C PRO A 139 21.75 11.45 -4.54
N VAL A 140 22.24 10.56 -5.40
CA VAL A 140 22.64 9.20 -5.03
C VAL A 140 23.95 8.81 -5.71
N VAL A 141 24.63 7.81 -5.14
CA VAL A 141 25.87 7.24 -5.70
C VAL A 141 25.60 5.80 -6.09
N PHE A 142 25.58 5.53 -7.39
CA PHE A 142 25.40 4.17 -7.93
C PHE A 142 26.73 3.43 -8.06
N PRO A 143 26.74 2.12 -7.81
CA PRO A 143 27.85 1.28 -8.23
C PRO A 143 27.89 1.19 -9.77
N LEU A 144 29.10 1.25 -10.33
CA LEU A 144 29.31 1.19 -11.78
C LEU A 144 29.29 -0.24 -12.29
N ASN A 145 28.69 -0.47 -13.46
CA ASN A 145 28.64 -1.76 -14.15
C ASN A 145 28.05 -2.90 -13.31
N ILE A 146 27.11 -2.59 -12.43
CA ILE A 146 26.37 -3.58 -11.64
C ILE A 146 24.88 -3.25 -11.76
N LEU A 147 24.05 -4.28 -12.00
CA LEU A 147 22.60 -4.13 -11.97
C LEU A 147 22.20 -3.71 -10.56
N THR A 148 21.54 -2.57 -10.45
CA THR A 148 21.12 -2.00 -9.18
C THR A 148 19.61 -1.85 -9.15
N HIS A 149 18.98 -2.48 -8.16
CA HIS A 149 17.58 -2.30 -7.86
C HIS A 149 17.38 -1.01 -7.06
N VAL A 150 16.41 -0.22 -7.48
CA VAL A 150 16.06 1.06 -6.84
C VAL A 150 14.72 0.89 -6.14
N GLN A 151 14.70 1.16 -4.85
CA GLN A 151 13.50 1.08 -4.02
C GLN A 151 13.30 2.38 -3.26
N VAL A 152 12.05 2.72 -2.98
CA VAL A 152 11.69 3.89 -2.18
C VAL A 152 10.54 3.56 -1.24
N TRP A 153 10.62 4.05 -0.01
CA TRP A 153 9.54 3.91 0.98
C TRP A 153 9.51 5.11 1.93
N THR A 154 8.38 5.26 2.61
CA THR A 154 8.21 6.21 3.73
C THR A 154 8.91 5.69 4.98
N ARG A 155 9.54 6.57 5.76
CA ARG A 155 10.14 6.22 7.06
C ARG A 155 9.30 6.63 8.25
#